data_AF-A0A356IRH2-F1
#
_entry.id   AF-A0A356IRH2-F1
#
_cell.length_a   1.000
_cell.length_b   1.000
_cell.length_c   1.000
_cell.angle_alpha   90.00
_cell.angle_beta   90.00
_cell.angle_gamma   90.00
#
_symmetry.space_group_name_H-M   'P 1'
#
loop_
_entity.id
_entity.type
_entity.pdbx_description
1 polymer ?
#
loop_
_entity_poly.entity_id
_entity_poly.type
_entity_poly.pdbx_seq_one_letter_code
_entity_poly.pdbx_strand_id
1 'polypeptide(L)'
;VQRANLSDDELGGHISSFASSATLYDIGFNHFFRASNETFGGDLIFYQGHSAPGIYARAFLEGRIEEKQIENFRREVSKEG
;
A
#
# COMPACT_ATOMS: atom_id res chain seq x y z
N VAL A 1 -3.62 6.52 6.71
CA VAL A 1 -4.02 7.91 6.36
C VAL A 1 -4.69 8.62 7.53
N GLN A 2 -5.88 8.23 8.00
CA GLN A 2 -6.52 8.91 9.15
C GLN A 2 -5.61 8.96 10.39
N ARG A 3 -5.01 7.83 10.82
CA ARG A 3 -4.04 7.82 11.93
C ARG A 3 -2.85 8.78 11.71
N ALA A 4 -2.33 8.86 10.49
CA ALA A 4 -1.22 9.75 10.14
C ALA A 4 -1.60 11.24 10.14
N ASN A 5 -2.90 11.57 10.04
CA ASN A 5 -3.39 12.95 10.09
C ASN A 5 -3.84 13.38 11.50
N LEU A 6 -3.80 12.49 12.51
CA LEU A 6 -4.10 12.83 13.90
C LEU A 6 -2.93 13.54 14.60
N SER A 7 -1.73 13.41 14.04
CA SER A 7 -0.54 14.16 14.41
C SER A 7 -0.48 15.49 13.67
N ASP A 8 0.13 16.52 14.27
CA ASP A 8 0.30 17.85 13.67
C ASP A 8 1.28 17.91 12.46
N ASP A 9 1.85 16.77 12.05
CA ASP A 9 2.91 16.68 11.02
C ASP A 9 2.45 16.94 9.57
N GLU A 10 1.22 17.41 9.31
CA GLU A 10 0.64 17.67 7.97
C GLU A 10 1.01 16.63 6.87
N LEU A 11 1.05 15.34 7.25
CA LEU A 11 1.61 14.31 6.38
C LEU A 11 0.80 14.05 5.11
N GLY A 12 -0.50 14.31 5.12
CA GLY A 12 -1.40 14.12 3.98
C GLY A 12 -1.64 12.64 3.61
N GLY A 13 -2.29 12.43 2.47
CA GLY A 13 -2.64 11.10 1.94
C GLY A 13 -4.04 11.05 1.34
N HIS A 14 -4.21 10.28 0.25
CA HIS A 14 -5.47 10.20 -0.47
C HIS A 14 -6.23 8.91 -0.11
N ILE A 15 -7.47 9.05 0.35
CA ILE A 15 -8.38 7.92 0.63
C ILE A 15 -9.26 7.65 -0.60
N SER A 16 -9.73 8.71 -1.25
CA SER A 16 -10.69 8.64 -2.37
C SER A 16 -10.13 7.95 -3.62
N SER A 17 -8.86 8.21 -3.97
CA SER A 17 -8.23 7.58 -5.14
C SER A 17 -8.19 6.06 -5.02
N PHE A 18 -7.76 5.52 -3.88
CA PHE A 18 -7.78 4.08 -3.67
C PHE A 18 -9.21 3.54 -3.60
N ALA A 19 -10.11 4.20 -2.85
CA ALA A 19 -11.49 3.74 -2.73
C ALA A 19 -12.20 3.61 -4.10
N SER A 20 -11.94 4.54 -5.04
CA SER A 20 -12.51 4.47 -6.39
C SER A 20 -11.97 3.34 -7.26
N SER A 21 -10.80 2.79 -6.93
CA SER A 21 -10.06 1.80 -7.72
C SER A 21 -9.85 0.47 -7.00
N ALA A 22 -10.33 0.34 -5.75
CA ALA A 22 -10.07 -0.79 -4.88
C ALA A 22 -10.53 -2.12 -5.49
N THR A 23 -11.74 -2.15 -6.05
CA THR A 23 -12.29 -3.34 -6.72
C THR A 23 -11.45 -3.77 -7.93
N LEU A 24 -10.92 -2.82 -8.71
CA LEU A 24 -10.07 -3.11 -9.86
C LEU A 24 -8.76 -3.77 -9.40
N TYR A 25 -8.12 -3.21 -8.37
CA TYR A 25 -6.91 -3.80 -7.80
C TYR A 25 -7.17 -5.17 -7.19
N ASP A 26 -8.29 -5.34 -6.48
CA ASP A 26 -8.62 -6.61 -5.84
C ASP A 26 -8.83 -7.75 -6.84
N ILE A 27 -9.57 -7.50 -7.93
CA ILE A 27 -9.69 -8.44 -9.05
C ILE A 27 -8.32 -8.75 -9.64
N GLY A 28 -7.50 -7.72 -9.88
CA GLY A 28 -6.15 -7.85 -10.38
C GLY A 28 -5.33 -8.81 -9.53
N PHE A 29 -5.27 -8.58 -8.22
CA PHE A 29 -4.49 -9.41 -7.32
C PHE A 29 -5.00 -10.84 -7.15
N ASN A 30 -6.32 -11.05 -7.08
CA ASN A 30 -6.86 -12.38 -6.82
C ASN A 30 -6.84 -13.29 -8.06
N HIS A 31 -6.76 -12.72 -9.27
CA HIS A 31 -6.96 -13.49 -10.50
C HIS A 31 -5.91 -13.27 -11.59
N PHE A 32 -5.19 -12.15 -11.60
CA PHE A 32 -4.35 -11.77 -12.74
C PHE A 32 -2.89 -11.52 -12.39
N PHE A 33 -2.61 -10.77 -11.33
CA PHE A 33 -1.27 -10.33 -10.98
C PHE A 33 -0.43 -11.50 -10.51
N ARG A 34 0.65 -11.75 -11.24
CA ARG A 34 1.61 -12.82 -10.94
C ARG A 34 2.85 -12.24 -10.29
N ALA A 35 3.18 -12.75 -9.11
CA ALA A 35 4.45 -12.46 -8.46
C ALA A 35 5.62 -13.08 -9.23
N SER A 36 6.83 -12.58 -8.95
CA SER A 36 8.06 -13.18 -9.44
C SER A 36 8.24 -14.61 -8.92
N ASN A 37 8.77 -15.50 -9.77
CA ASN A 37 9.17 -16.86 -9.42
C ASN A 37 10.47 -17.24 -10.16
N GLU A 38 10.91 -18.50 -10.04
CA GLU A 38 12.19 -18.98 -10.59
C GLU A 38 12.33 -18.81 -12.11
N THR A 39 11.22 -18.78 -12.86
CA THR A 39 11.22 -18.76 -14.34
C THR A 39 10.56 -17.51 -14.93
N PHE A 40 9.88 -16.72 -14.12
CA PHE A 40 9.13 -15.55 -14.54
C PHE A 40 9.36 -14.40 -13.57
N GLY A 41 9.81 -13.24 -14.08
CA GLY A 41 10.15 -12.07 -13.27
C GLY A 41 8.97 -11.38 -12.58
N GLY A 42 7.74 -11.83 -12.81
CA GLY A 42 6.53 -11.20 -12.30
C GLY A 42 5.95 -10.17 -13.28
N ASP A 43 4.69 -9.80 -13.07
CA ASP A 43 4.04 -8.78 -13.87
C ASP A 43 4.54 -7.37 -13.48
N LEU A 44 4.76 -6.51 -14.46
CA LEU A 44 5.17 -5.12 -14.24
C LEU A 44 3.95 -4.22 -13.99
N ILE A 45 3.58 -4.06 -12.72
CA ILE A 45 2.39 -3.29 -12.32
C ILE A 45 2.79 -1.86 -11.95
N PHE A 46 2.38 -0.91 -12.78
CA PHE A 46 2.56 0.52 -12.52
C PHE A 46 1.40 1.05 -11.68
N TYR A 47 1.50 0.88 -10.37
CA TYR A 47 0.47 1.36 -9.43
C TYR A 47 0.27 2.88 -9.52
N GLN A 48 -0.98 3.33 -9.41
CA GLN A 48 -1.29 4.75 -9.29
C GLN A 48 -0.76 5.26 -7.94
N GLY A 49 0.15 6.24 -7.95
CA GLY A 49 0.88 6.64 -6.74
C GLY A 49 -0.01 7.06 -5.56
N HIS A 50 -1.16 7.70 -5.82
CA HIS A 50 -2.09 8.10 -4.77
C HIS A 50 -2.93 6.95 -4.19
N SER A 51 -2.89 5.78 -4.82
CA SER A 51 -3.51 4.55 -4.30
C SER A 51 -2.59 3.74 -3.40
N ALA A 52 -1.34 4.18 -3.18
CA ALA A 52 -0.38 3.53 -2.31
C ALA A 52 -0.91 3.13 -0.92
N PRO A 53 -1.75 3.94 -0.22
CA PRO A 53 -2.31 3.52 1.07
C PRO A 53 -3.06 2.19 1.03
N GLY A 54 -3.75 1.88 -0.06
CA GLY A 54 -4.47 0.62 -0.20
C GLY A 54 -3.56 -0.57 -0.49
N ILE A 55 -2.47 -0.35 -1.22
CA ILE A 55 -1.44 -1.37 -1.44
C ILE A 55 -0.74 -1.73 -0.13
N TYR A 56 -0.41 -0.74 0.70
CA TYR A 56 0.14 -0.98 2.05
C TYR A 56 -0.86 -1.70 2.97
N ALA A 57 -2.14 -1.30 2.93
CA ALA A 57 -3.19 -1.98 3.71
C ALA A 57 -3.30 -3.47 3.35
N ARG A 58 -3.27 -3.81 2.05
CA ARG A 58 -3.24 -5.21 1.60
C ARG A 58 -1.98 -5.93 2.08
N ALA A 59 -0.81 -5.33 1.92
CA ALA A 59 0.45 -5.94 2.35
C ALA A 59 0.48 -6.25 3.86
N PHE A 60 -0.13 -5.40 4.68
CA PHE A 60 -0.34 -5.67 6.11
C PHE A 60 -1.30 -6.84 6.36
N LEU A 61 -2.43 -6.92 5.64
CA LEU A 61 -3.34 -8.06 5.73
C LEU A 61 -2.68 -9.38 5.29
N GLU A 62 -1.74 -9.32 4.34
CA GLU A 62 -0.93 -10.45 3.91
C GLU A 62 0.23 -10.78 4.88
N GLY A 63 0.39 -10.02 5.97
CA GLY A 63 1.45 -10.22 6.96
C GLY A 63 2.85 -9.81 6.48
N ARG A 64 2.96 -9.04 5.40
CA ARG A 64 4.25 -8.57 4.83
C ARG A 64 4.75 -7.26 5.44
N ILE A 65 3.87 -6.55 6.14
CA ILE A 65 4.16 -5.29 6.83
C ILE A 65 3.64 -5.41 8.26
N GLU A 66 4.42 -4.98 9.24
CA GLU A 66 4.04 -4.96 10.65
C GLU A 66 3.17 -3.73 11.00
N GLU A 67 2.41 -3.79 12.09
CA GLU A 67 1.55 -2.67 12.51
C GLU A 67 2.36 -1.38 12.70
N LYS A 68 3.55 -1.47 13.30
CA LYS A 68 4.45 -0.33 13.53
C LYS A 68 4.84 0.40 12.24
N GLN A 69 5.06 -0.35 11.16
CA GLN A 69 5.40 0.22 9.85
C GLN A 69 4.18 0.96 9.24
N ILE A 70 2.96 0.45 9.43
CA ILE A 70 1.74 1.15 9.00
C ILE A 70 1.49 2.42 9.82
N GLU A 71 1.77 2.39 11.12
CA GLU A 71 1.66 3.56 11.99
C GLU A 71 2.65 4.67 11.58
N ASN A 72 3.81 4.28 11.11
CA ASN A 72 4.84 5.16 10.56
C ASN A 72 4.66 5.49 9.07
N PHE A 73 3.46 5.32 8.51
CA PHE A 73 3.17 5.75 7.14
C PHE A 73 3.57 7.23 6.94
N ARG A 74 4.43 7.48 5.94
CA ARG A 74 5.08 8.78 5.62
C ARG A 74 6.09 9.30 6.66
N ARG A 75 6.64 8.43 7.51
CA ARG A 75 7.67 8.74 8.52
C ARG A 75 8.88 7.79 8.42
N GLU A 76 9.65 7.94 7.35
CA GLU A 76 10.71 6.98 6.95
C GLU A 76 12.13 7.33 7.44
N VAL A 77 12.29 8.40 8.22
CA VAL A 77 13.64 8.87 8.65
C VAL A 77 14.24 7.99 9.76
N SER A 78 13.40 7.42 10.63
CA SER A 78 13.85 6.49 11.67
C SER A 78 13.80 5.04 11.15
N LYS A 79 14.57 4.13 11.77
CA LYS A 79 14.60 2.68 11.41
C LYS A 79 13.25 1.95 11.52
N GLU A 80 12.23 2.65 11.99
CA GLU A 80 10.92 2.11 12.31
C GLU A 80 9.88 2.43 11.24
N GLY A 81 10.26 3.18 10.19
CA GLY A 81 9.44 3.53 9.03
C GLY A 81 10.12 3.19 7.71
#